data_AF-A0A8J2AHX0-F1
#
_entry.id   AF-A0A8J2AHX0-F1
#
_cell.length_a   1.000
_cell.length_b   1.000
_cell.length_c   1.000
_cell.angle_alpha   90.00
_cell.angle_beta   90.00
_cell.angle_gamma   90.00
#
_symmetry.space_group_name_H-M   'P 1'
#
loop_
_entity.id
_entity.type
_entity.pdbx_description
1 polymer ?
#
loop_
_entity_poly.entity_id
_entity_poly.type
_entity_poly.pdbx_seq_one_letter_code
_entity_poly.pdbx_strand_id
1 'polypeptide(L)'
;MKVDHDEGTFPFEIAADFHFHNYNFAESLKFTPPKMSTYLSMMRTVYNESFDLGLSMSESYELFRHLLLKHSCHRPPFSSGIFNLNDVKAISDYVLDTFFRHYKMYKYVYVCIRDLEVKVKPTPALNDDSLKAPFVCSTENEIDPRNHPFLYDLFEDERRQEYLDKKAEEEKQAAKLKESFTERIQGTLAKLEEDVDNKIKEVDEKLNP
;
A
#
# COMPACT_ATOMS: atom_id res chain seq x y z
N MET A 1 19.32 -12.35 15.33
CA MET A 1 20.16 -13.28 14.57
C MET A 1 21.53 -12.60 14.51
N LYS A 2 22.61 -13.20 15.04
CA LYS A 2 23.92 -12.54 14.94
C LYS A 2 24.44 -12.81 13.53
N VAL A 3 24.57 -11.76 12.73
CA VAL A 3 25.23 -11.84 11.43
C VAL A 3 26.72 -12.08 11.70
N ASP A 4 27.27 -13.14 11.14
CA ASP A 4 28.71 -13.42 11.24
C ASP A 4 29.44 -12.36 10.40
N HIS A 5 30.25 -11.53 11.07
CA HIS A 5 31.04 -10.45 10.45
C HIS A 5 32.53 -10.82 10.36
N ASP A 6 32.86 -12.11 10.46
CA ASP A 6 34.24 -12.58 10.41
C ASP A 6 34.82 -12.38 9.00
N GLU A 7 36.08 -11.96 8.93
CA GLU A 7 36.80 -11.74 7.68
C GLU A 7 36.87 -13.03 6.85
N GLY A 8 36.54 -12.93 5.55
CA GLY A 8 36.53 -14.06 4.61
C GLY A 8 35.19 -14.80 4.52
N THR A 9 34.15 -14.36 5.24
CA THR A 9 32.78 -14.84 5.02
C THR A 9 32.13 -14.11 3.84
N PHE A 10 31.28 -14.81 3.08
CA PHE A 10 30.55 -14.20 1.95
C PHE A 10 29.74 -12.94 2.33
N PRO A 11 29.03 -12.89 3.48
CA PRO A 11 28.33 -11.68 3.90
C PRO A 11 29.28 -10.51 4.24
N PHE A 12 30.51 -10.79 4.68
CA PHE A 12 31.53 -9.76 4.92
C PHE A 12 32.00 -9.13 3.60
N GLU A 13 32.27 -9.93 2.56
CA GLU A 13 32.67 -9.44 1.24
C GLU A 13 31.61 -8.52 0.62
N ILE A 14 30.33 -8.90 0.73
CA ILE A 14 29.21 -8.09 0.23
C ILE A 14 29.09 -6.77 1.00
N ALA A 15 29.30 -6.78 2.32
CA ALA A 15 29.29 -5.56 3.12
C ALA A 15 30.48 -4.64 2.78
N ALA A 16 31.66 -5.22 2.54
CA ALA A 16 32.86 -4.49 2.13
C ALA A 16 32.66 -3.83 0.75
N ASP A 17 32.11 -4.56 -0.22
CA ASP A 17 31.80 -4.06 -1.56
C ASP A 17 30.77 -2.92 -1.50
N PHE A 18 29.71 -3.09 -0.70
CA PHE A 18 28.73 -2.05 -0.42
C PHE A 18 29.39 -0.77 0.10
N HIS A 19 30.26 -0.87 1.11
CA HIS A 19 30.93 0.31 1.68
C HIS A 19 31.96 0.93 0.74
N PHE A 20 32.66 0.12 -0.05
CA PHE A 20 33.58 0.59 -1.08
C PHE A 20 32.86 1.44 -2.14
N HIS A 21 31.71 0.98 -2.64
CA HIS A 21 30.92 1.75 -3.60
C HIS A 21 30.36 3.04 -3.02
N ASN A 22 29.90 3.03 -1.76
CA ASN A 22 29.50 4.26 -1.07
C ASN A 22 30.68 5.25 -0.94
N TYR A 23 31.89 4.77 -0.63
CA TYR A 23 33.09 5.61 -0.59
C TYR A 23 33.38 6.25 -1.95
N ASN A 24 33.39 5.46 -3.03
CA ASN A 24 33.63 5.95 -4.39
C ASN A 24 32.60 7.00 -4.81
N PHE A 25 31.32 6.81 -4.43
CA PHE A 25 30.28 7.80 -4.66
C PHE A 25 30.57 9.12 -3.93
N ALA A 26 30.91 9.06 -2.63
CA ALA A 26 31.26 10.25 -1.85
C ALA A 26 32.50 10.97 -2.40
N GLU A 27 33.48 10.22 -2.91
CA GLU A 27 34.65 10.76 -3.60
C GLU A 27 34.30 11.41 -4.94
N SER A 28 33.34 10.83 -5.69
CA SER A 28 32.87 11.41 -6.96
C SER A 28 32.21 12.77 -6.76
N LEU A 29 31.49 12.95 -5.66
CA LEU A 29 30.86 14.21 -5.25
C LEU A 29 31.81 15.18 -4.52
N LYS A 30 33.08 14.80 -4.34
CA LYS A 30 34.11 15.59 -3.63
C LYS A 30 33.64 16.04 -2.25
N PHE A 31 33.06 15.11 -1.49
CA PHE A 31 32.64 15.38 -0.12
C PHE A 31 33.84 15.79 0.75
N THR A 32 33.61 16.79 1.59
CA THR A 32 34.58 17.16 2.63
C THR A 32 34.72 16.02 3.64
N PRO A 33 35.86 15.90 4.34
CA PRO A 33 36.05 14.86 5.35
C PRO A 33 34.88 14.68 6.35
N PRO A 34 34.27 15.75 6.91
CA PRO A 34 33.10 15.59 7.79
C PRO A 34 31.84 15.09 7.07
N LYS A 35 31.62 15.49 5.81
CA LYS A 35 30.49 14.98 5.00
C LYS A 35 30.67 13.50 4.69
N MET A 36 31.88 13.12 4.28
CA MET A 36 32.23 11.75 3.94
C MET A 36 32.10 10.82 5.15
N SER A 37 32.66 11.20 6.30
CA SER A 37 32.57 10.38 7.51
C SER A 37 31.13 10.21 7.98
N THR A 38 30.32 11.28 7.94
CA THR A 38 28.90 11.24 8.30
C THR A 38 28.12 10.33 7.36
N TYR A 39 28.34 10.46 6.04
CA TYR A 39 27.65 9.65 5.04
C TYR A 39 27.98 8.15 5.18
N LEU A 40 29.25 7.80 5.29
CA LEU A 40 29.66 6.40 5.45
C LEU A 40 29.15 5.81 6.77
N SER A 41 29.18 6.59 7.85
CA SER A 41 28.62 6.18 9.14
C SER A 41 27.12 5.94 9.05
N MET A 42 26.39 6.85 8.40
CA MET A 42 24.95 6.70 8.16
C MET A 42 24.64 5.43 7.37
N MET A 43 25.33 5.19 6.24
CA MET A 43 25.09 3.99 5.43
C MET A 43 25.44 2.71 6.17
N ARG A 44 26.49 2.72 7.01
CA ARG A 44 26.82 1.60 7.91
C ARG A 44 25.71 1.32 8.92
N THR A 45 25.18 2.36 9.56
CA THR A 45 24.05 2.20 10.50
C THR A 45 22.83 1.62 9.80
N VAL A 46 22.45 2.18 8.63
CA VAL A 46 21.30 1.68 7.84
C VAL A 46 21.51 0.21 7.46
N TYR A 47 22.69 -0.15 6.96
CA TYR A 47 23.00 -1.51 6.54
C TYR A 47 22.90 -2.50 7.69
N ASN A 48 23.58 -2.21 8.80
CA ASN A 48 23.61 -3.11 9.96
C ASN A 48 22.22 -3.26 10.57
N GLU A 49 21.51 -2.16 10.83
CA GLU A 49 20.17 -2.24 11.43
C GLU A 49 19.18 -2.96 10.51
N SER A 50 19.31 -2.82 9.19
CA SER A 50 18.46 -3.53 8.23
C SER A 50 18.54 -5.04 8.34
N PHE A 51 19.75 -5.59 8.54
CA PHE A 51 19.98 -7.03 8.54
C PHE A 51 20.05 -7.65 9.93
N ASP A 52 20.59 -6.94 10.93
CA ASP A 52 20.64 -7.41 12.32
C ASP A 52 19.24 -7.50 12.95
N LEU A 53 18.40 -6.49 12.69
CA LEU A 53 17.01 -6.44 13.16
C LEU A 53 16.03 -7.07 12.16
N GLY A 54 16.46 -7.33 10.93
CA GLY A 54 15.64 -7.94 9.88
C GLY A 54 14.54 -7.01 9.34
N LEU A 55 14.80 -5.70 9.29
CA LEU A 55 13.85 -4.68 8.87
C LEU A 55 13.29 -4.94 7.46
N SER A 56 12.04 -4.54 7.25
CA SER A 56 11.47 -4.44 5.91
C SER A 56 12.12 -3.30 5.12
N MET A 57 11.97 -3.33 3.80
CA MET A 57 12.51 -2.28 2.92
C MET A 57 11.95 -0.89 3.28
N SER A 58 10.68 -0.81 3.64
CA SER A 58 10.04 0.44 4.07
C SER A 58 10.61 0.96 5.39
N GLU A 59 10.80 0.09 6.38
CA GLU A 59 11.37 0.48 7.69
C GLU A 59 12.83 0.93 7.54
N SER A 60 13.63 0.20 6.76
CA SER A 60 15.01 0.58 6.44
C SER A 60 15.07 1.93 5.70
N TYR A 61 14.14 2.19 4.78
CA TYR A 61 14.04 3.46 4.10
C TYR A 61 13.64 4.62 5.03
N GLU A 62 12.71 4.38 5.97
CA GLU A 62 12.36 5.38 6.98
C GLU A 62 13.54 5.71 7.90
N LEU A 63 14.31 4.71 8.32
CA LEU A 63 15.56 4.90 9.08
C LEU A 63 16.56 5.75 8.29
N PHE A 64 16.83 5.40 7.03
CA PHE A 64 17.69 6.17 6.14
C PHE A 64 17.21 7.63 6.00
N ARG A 65 15.91 7.82 5.74
CA ARG A 65 15.31 9.15 5.61
C ARG A 65 15.47 9.97 6.88
N HIS A 66 15.25 9.34 8.04
CA HIS A 66 15.40 9.99 9.35
C HIS A 66 16.84 10.46 9.57
N LEU A 67 17.83 9.59 9.34
CA LEU A 67 19.25 9.92 9.48
C LEU A 67 19.68 11.02 8.50
N LEU A 68 19.25 10.93 7.24
CA LEU A 68 19.57 11.94 6.23
C LEU A 68 19.03 13.31 6.63
N LEU A 69 17.76 13.40 7.06
CA LEU A 69 17.17 14.65 7.53
C LEU A 69 17.87 15.21 8.77
N LYS A 70 18.24 14.34 9.72
CA LYS A 70 18.99 14.72 10.93
C LYS A 70 20.33 15.38 10.61
N HIS A 71 20.97 14.99 9.51
CA HIS A 71 22.26 15.52 9.07
C HIS A 71 22.16 16.60 7.97
N SER A 72 20.94 16.99 7.59
CA SER A 72 20.68 18.02 6.56
C SER A 72 20.16 19.33 7.16
N CYS A 73 19.39 19.26 8.25
CA CYS A 73 18.88 20.45 8.92
C CYS A 73 19.82 20.92 10.03
N HIS A 74 20.09 22.23 10.09
CA HIS A 74 20.84 22.83 11.18
C HIS A 74 19.90 23.26 12.31
N ARG A 75 19.70 22.39 13.31
CA ARG A 75 18.97 22.73 14.55
C ARG A 75 19.67 22.09 15.75
N PRO A 76 20.68 22.77 16.33
CA PRO A 76 21.27 22.35 17.60
C PRO A 76 20.19 22.29 18.70
N PRO A 77 20.21 21.31 19.64
CA PRO A 77 21.17 20.21 19.83
C PRO A 77 20.86 18.92 19.04
N PHE A 78 19.76 18.86 18.27
CA PHE A 78 19.21 17.60 17.76
C PHE A 78 19.68 17.21 16.34
N SER A 79 20.09 18.18 15.52
CA SER A 79 20.43 17.98 14.12
C SER A 79 21.62 18.85 13.70
N SER A 80 22.46 18.30 12.82
CA SER A 80 23.65 18.94 12.30
C SER A 80 23.46 19.23 10.82
N GLY A 81 23.55 20.49 10.39
CA GLY A 81 23.42 20.86 8.97
C GLY A 81 24.71 20.58 8.19
N ILE A 82 25.05 19.30 8.04
CA ILE A 82 26.29 18.85 7.37
C ILE A 82 26.08 18.80 5.85
N PHE A 83 24.91 18.34 5.39
CA PHE A 83 24.58 18.22 3.98
C PHE A 83 23.79 19.42 3.46
N ASN A 84 24.10 19.82 2.23
CA ASN A 84 23.32 20.82 1.50
C ASN A 84 22.16 20.14 0.74
N LEU A 85 21.16 20.89 0.30
CA LEU A 85 20.03 20.35 -0.48
C LEU A 85 20.45 19.56 -1.72
N ASN A 86 21.50 20.01 -2.42
CA ASN A 86 22.04 19.28 -3.57
C ASN A 86 22.65 17.93 -3.18
N ASP A 87 23.36 17.88 -2.04
CA ASP A 87 23.95 16.65 -1.52
C ASP A 87 22.84 15.66 -1.13
N VAL A 88 21.79 16.14 -0.46
CA VAL A 88 20.63 15.32 -0.06
C VAL A 88 19.94 14.69 -1.26
N LYS A 89 19.76 15.45 -2.33
CA LYS A 89 19.19 14.94 -3.57
C LYS A 89 20.09 13.87 -4.19
N ALA A 90 21.37 14.17 -4.38
CA ALA A 90 22.33 13.24 -4.97
C ALA A 90 22.46 11.94 -4.15
N ILE A 91 22.50 12.04 -2.82
CA ILE A 91 22.54 10.89 -1.91
C ILE A 91 21.26 10.06 -2.04
N SER A 92 20.09 10.71 -2.03
CA SER A 92 18.81 10.01 -2.14
C SER A 92 18.69 9.26 -3.46
N ASP A 93 19.01 9.92 -4.59
CA ASP A 93 18.96 9.33 -5.92
C ASP A 93 19.91 8.12 -6.01
N TYR A 94 21.15 8.26 -5.53
CA TYR A 94 22.13 7.19 -5.53
C TYR A 94 21.72 5.99 -4.68
N VAL A 95 21.27 6.23 -3.44
CA VAL A 95 20.92 5.15 -2.50
C VAL A 95 19.65 4.43 -2.94
N LEU A 96 18.69 5.14 -3.55
CA LEU A 96 17.51 4.54 -4.14
C LEU A 96 17.87 3.63 -5.33
N ASP A 97 18.73 4.11 -6.23
CA ASP A 97 19.11 3.37 -7.44
C ASP A 97 20.03 2.19 -7.18
N THR A 98 20.80 2.21 -6.10
CA THR A 98 21.76 1.14 -5.78
C THR A 98 21.25 0.23 -4.67
N PHE A 99 21.24 0.71 -3.43
CA PHE A 99 20.93 -0.10 -2.26
C PHE A 99 19.48 -0.56 -2.22
N PHE A 100 18.52 0.38 -2.32
CA PHE A 100 17.10 0.05 -2.18
C PHE A 100 16.54 -0.69 -3.39
N ARG A 101 17.00 -0.37 -4.61
CA ARG A 101 16.68 -1.15 -5.83
C ARG A 101 17.02 -2.63 -5.66
N HIS A 102 18.13 -2.93 -4.98
CA HIS A 102 18.63 -4.30 -4.78
C HIS A 102 18.42 -4.82 -3.34
N TYR A 103 17.53 -4.21 -2.55
CA TYR A 103 17.36 -4.54 -1.12
C TYR A 103 17.05 -6.03 -0.86
N LYS A 104 16.20 -6.62 -1.69
CA LYS A 104 15.83 -8.05 -1.57
C LYS A 104 17.03 -8.98 -1.77
N MET A 105 17.96 -8.61 -2.65
CA MET A 105 19.18 -9.37 -2.90
C MET A 105 20.06 -9.37 -1.65
N TYR A 106 20.33 -8.18 -1.07
CA TYR A 106 21.08 -8.08 0.18
C TYR A 106 20.38 -8.86 1.30
N LYS A 107 19.06 -8.70 1.45
CA LYS A 107 18.28 -9.44 2.46
C LYS A 107 18.46 -10.95 2.31
N TYR A 108 18.50 -11.48 1.09
CA TYR A 108 18.67 -12.90 0.86
C TYR A 108 20.04 -13.43 1.35
N VAL A 109 21.11 -12.65 1.18
CA VAL A 109 22.46 -13.01 1.66
C VAL A 109 22.49 -13.20 3.18
N TYR A 110 21.72 -12.40 3.92
CA TYR A 110 21.67 -12.42 5.38
C TYR A 110 20.59 -13.34 5.96
N VAL A 111 19.69 -13.89 5.13
CA VAL A 111 18.71 -14.88 5.57
C VAL A 111 19.39 -16.25 5.54
N CYS A 112 19.57 -16.87 6.71
CA CYS A 112 20.07 -18.25 6.77
C CYS A 112 19.14 -19.15 5.95
N ILE A 113 19.71 -19.80 4.94
CA ILE A 113 19.07 -20.96 4.30
C ILE A 113 18.91 -22.02 5.39
N ARG A 114 17.67 -22.40 5.67
CA ARG A 114 17.36 -23.49 6.61
C ARG A 114 16.81 -24.66 5.83
N ASP A 115 17.54 -25.77 5.85
CA ASP A 115 17.04 -27.03 5.33
C ASP A 115 16.02 -27.59 6.34
N LEU A 116 14.74 -27.56 5.97
CA LEU A 116 13.68 -28.16 6.77
C LEU A 116 13.53 -29.63 6.38
N GLU A 117 14.09 -30.53 7.18
CA GLU A 117 13.88 -31.96 7.02
C GLU A 117 12.61 -32.40 7.77
N VAL A 118 11.50 -32.58 7.04
CA VAL A 118 10.25 -33.09 7.62
C VAL A 118 10.30 -34.62 7.66
N LYS A 119 10.48 -35.16 8.86
CA LYS A 119 10.37 -36.61 9.12
C LYS A 119 9.01 -36.93 9.71
N VAL A 120 8.18 -37.65 8.95
CA VAL A 120 6.97 -38.27 9.50
C VAL A 120 7.44 -39.42 10.37
N LYS A 121 7.29 -39.30 11.69
CA LYS A 121 7.36 -40.47 12.55
C LYS A 121 6.09 -41.28 12.29
N PRO A 122 6.17 -42.52 11.80
CA PRO A 122 5.00 -43.38 11.81
C PRO A 122 4.61 -43.52 13.28
N THR A 123 3.50 -42.89 13.66
CA THR A 123 2.85 -43.20 14.92
C THR A 123 2.58 -44.71 14.83
N PRO A 124 3.11 -45.54 15.75
CA PRO A 124 2.65 -46.93 15.82
C PRO A 124 1.14 -46.84 15.87
N ALA A 125 0.44 -47.55 14.97
CA ALA A 125 -1.01 -47.48 14.85
C ALA A 125 -1.59 -47.49 16.27
N LEU A 126 -1.95 -46.30 16.76
CA LEU A 126 -2.83 -46.25 17.91
C LEU A 126 -4.07 -46.89 17.32
N ASN A 127 -4.46 -48.04 17.87
CA ASN A 127 -5.79 -48.58 17.72
C ASN A 127 -6.74 -47.59 18.38
N ASP A 128 -6.77 -46.38 17.84
CA ASP A 128 -7.54 -45.28 18.34
C ASP A 128 -8.87 -45.42 17.62
N ASP A 129 -9.78 -46.11 18.28
CA ASP A 129 -11.20 -46.14 17.94
C ASP A 129 -11.81 -44.72 17.87
N SER A 130 -11.03 -43.66 18.12
CA SER A 130 -11.39 -42.26 17.90
C SER A 130 -11.37 -41.81 16.44
N LEU A 131 -10.76 -42.57 15.51
CA LEU A 131 -11.03 -42.39 14.07
C LEU A 131 -12.47 -42.84 13.82
N LYS A 132 -13.40 -41.90 14.05
CA LYS A 132 -14.83 -42.07 13.73
C LYS A 132 -14.94 -42.64 12.33
N ALA A 133 -15.75 -43.69 12.21
CA ALA A 133 -16.07 -44.31 10.93
C ALA A 133 -16.32 -43.23 9.86
N PRO A 134 -15.92 -43.47 8.59
CA PRO A 134 -16.11 -42.51 7.52
C PRO A 134 -17.53 -41.96 7.58
N PHE A 135 -17.64 -40.63 7.64
CA PHE A 135 -18.91 -39.95 7.80
C PHE A 135 -19.85 -40.39 6.68
N VAL A 136 -21.01 -40.94 7.05
CA VAL A 136 -22.01 -41.37 6.07
C VAL A 136 -22.67 -40.10 5.53
N CYS A 137 -22.30 -39.71 4.31
CA CYS A 137 -22.94 -38.62 3.60
C CYS A 137 -24.36 -39.04 3.18
N SER A 138 -25.36 -38.78 4.03
CA SER A 138 -26.78 -38.89 3.71
C SER A 138 -27.34 -37.55 3.23
N THR A 139 -28.49 -37.57 2.54
CA THR A 139 -29.22 -36.37 2.07
C THR A 139 -29.66 -35.44 3.21
N GLU A 140 -29.70 -35.94 4.44
CA GLU A 140 -30.00 -35.13 5.64
C GLU A 140 -28.81 -34.27 6.08
N ASN A 141 -27.58 -34.64 5.68
CA ASN A 141 -26.34 -33.94 6.01
C ASN A 141 -25.89 -32.99 4.89
N GLU A 142 -26.69 -32.83 3.84
CA GLU A 142 -26.41 -31.90 2.75
C GLU A 142 -26.73 -30.47 3.20
N ILE A 143 -25.69 -29.64 3.32
CA ILE A 143 -25.80 -28.24 3.68
C ILE A 143 -25.50 -27.42 2.42
N ASP A 144 -26.42 -26.54 2.02
CA ASP A 144 -26.17 -25.61 0.92
C ASP A 144 -25.00 -24.69 1.29
N PRO A 145 -23.90 -24.67 0.50
CA PRO A 145 -22.72 -23.86 0.79
C PRO A 145 -23.03 -22.36 0.87
N ARG A 146 -24.12 -21.87 0.23
CA ARG A 146 -24.51 -20.45 0.26
C ARG A 146 -25.05 -20.01 1.62
N ASN A 147 -25.60 -20.94 2.40
CA ASN A 147 -26.18 -20.67 3.72
C ASN A 147 -25.23 -20.99 4.86
N HIS A 148 -24.02 -21.47 4.56
CA HIS A 148 -23.05 -21.86 5.57
C HIS A 148 -22.28 -20.64 6.10
N PRO A 149 -22.27 -20.39 7.43
CA PRO A 149 -21.67 -19.18 8.01
C PRO A 149 -20.20 -18.94 7.62
N PHE A 150 -19.44 -20.01 7.41
CA PHE A 150 -18.02 -19.92 7.05
C PHE A 150 -17.76 -19.73 5.55
N LEU A 151 -18.75 -19.96 4.69
CA LEU A 151 -18.60 -19.85 3.24
C LEU A 151 -19.33 -18.62 2.67
N TYR A 152 -20.00 -17.87 3.54
CA TYR A 152 -20.79 -16.68 3.19
C TYR A 152 -19.99 -15.68 2.35
N ASP A 153 -18.74 -15.43 2.73
CA ASP A 153 -17.85 -14.44 2.10
C ASP A 153 -17.47 -14.83 0.66
N LEU A 154 -17.46 -16.13 0.35
CA LEU A 154 -17.06 -16.64 -0.97
C LEU A 154 -18.13 -16.43 -2.05
N PHE A 155 -19.37 -16.14 -1.65
CA PHE A 155 -20.51 -15.92 -2.54
C PHE A 155 -21.06 -14.48 -2.48
N GLU A 156 -20.29 -13.53 -1.93
CA GLU A 156 -20.68 -12.12 -1.88
C GLU A 156 -20.70 -11.43 -3.25
N ASP A 157 -19.80 -11.81 -4.16
CA ASP A 157 -19.64 -11.13 -5.45
C ASP A 157 -20.87 -11.26 -6.35
N GLU A 158 -21.50 -12.43 -6.41
CA GLU A 158 -22.71 -12.66 -7.22
C GLU A 158 -23.92 -11.87 -6.68
N ARG A 159 -24.12 -11.84 -5.36
CA ARG A 159 -25.19 -11.02 -4.73
C ARG A 159 -24.92 -9.53 -4.82
N ARG A 160 -23.64 -9.14 -4.81
CA ARG A 160 -23.24 -7.75 -5.05
C ARG A 160 -23.58 -7.31 -6.46
N GLN A 161 -23.40 -8.16 -7.48
CA GLN A 161 -23.85 -7.87 -8.84
C GLN A 161 -25.37 -7.73 -8.91
N GLU A 162 -26.14 -8.65 -8.32
CA GLU A 162 -27.60 -8.54 -8.27
C GLU A 162 -28.09 -7.25 -7.57
N TYR A 163 -27.41 -6.83 -6.49
CA TYR A 163 -27.71 -5.57 -5.81
C TYR A 163 -27.40 -4.35 -6.68
N LEU A 164 -26.25 -4.37 -7.37
CA LEU A 164 -25.85 -3.30 -8.29
C LEU A 164 -26.81 -3.20 -9.47
N ASP A 165 -27.27 -4.33 -10.02
CA ASP A 165 -28.22 -4.38 -11.12
C ASP A 165 -29.60 -3.83 -10.70
N LYS A 166 -30.11 -4.23 -9.52
CA LYS A 166 -31.34 -3.67 -8.96
C LYS A 166 -31.23 -2.16 -8.74
N LYS A 167 -30.11 -1.71 -8.17
CA LYS A 167 -29.86 -0.28 -7.95
C LYS A 167 -29.77 0.49 -9.28
N ALA A 168 -29.15 -0.08 -10.30
CA ALA A 168 -29.07 0.52 -11.63
C ALA A 168 -30.44 0.61 -12.31
N GLU A 169 -31.33 -0.38 -12.11
CA GLU A 169 -32.71 -0.32 -12.58
C GLU A 169 -33.52 0.78 -11.86
N GLU A 170 -33.39 0.90 -10.54
CA GLU A 170 -34.02 1.95 -9.75
C GLU A 170 -33.57 3.35 -10.19
N GLU A 171 -32.28 3.54 -10.44
CA GLU A 171 -31.73 4.82 -10.92
C GLU A 171 -32.24 5.18 -12.32
N LYS A 172 -32.38 4.20 -13.23
CA LYS A 172 -33.00 4.41 -14.54
C LYS A 172 -34.47 4.80 -14.44
N GLN A 173 -35.21 4.20 -13.50
CA GLN A 173 -36.61 4.57 -13.25
C GLN A 173 -36.73 5.98 -12.67
N ALA A 174 -35.87 6.34 -11.73
CA ALA A 174 -35.83 7.68 -11.15
C ALA A 174 -35.46 8.76 -12.19
N ALA A 175 -34.55 8.46 -13.12
CA ALA A 175 -34.19 9.36 -14.22
C ALA A 175 -35.38 9.64 -15.14
N LYS A 176 -36.08 8.58 -15.59
CA LYS A 176 -37.30 8.73 -16.41
C LYS A 176 -38.38 9.54 -15.71
N LEU A 177 -38.55 9.33 -14.40
CA LEU A 177 -39.52 10.09 -13.61
C LEU A 177 -39.14 11.58 -13.56
N LYS A 178 -37.85 11.89 -13.35
CA LYS A 178 -37.35 13.27 -13.35
C LYS A 178 -37.54 13.95 -14.71
N GLU A 179 -37.26 13.27 -15.81
CA GLU A 179 -37.49 13.79 -17.16
C GLU A 179 -38.97 14.12 -17.38
N SER A 180 -39.87 13.18 -17.09
CA SER A 180 -41.32 13.41 -17.20
C SER A 180 -41.82 14.55 -16.31
N PHE A 181 -41.20 14.74 -15.14
CA PHE A 181 -41.51 15.83 -14.23
C PHE A 181 -41.01 17.18 -14.75
N THR A 182 -39.82 17.23 -15.35
CA THR A 182 -39.29 18.45 -15.95
C THR A 182 -40.10 18.91 -17.15
N GLU A 183 -40.54 17.99 -18.01
CA GLU A 183 -41.44 18.29 -19.12
C GLU A 183 -42.77 18.89 -18.62
N ARG A 184 -43.32 18.32 -17.54
CA ARG A 184 -44.55 18.83 -16.92
C ARG A 184 -44.36 20.24 -16.34
N ILE A 185 -43.25 20.50 -15.66
CA ILE A 185 -42.94 21.84 -15.12
C ILE A 185 -42.81 22.85 -16.26
N GLN A 186 -42.05 22.53 -17.30
CA GLN A 186 -41.89 23.42 -18.45
C GLN A 186 -43.24 23.74 -19.11
N GLY A 187 -44.10 22.72 -19.27
CA GLY A 187 -45.46 22.93 -19.76
C GLY A 187 -46.32 23.82 -18.84
N THR A 188 -46.17 23.72 -17.51
CA THR A 188 -46.89 24.60 -16.58
C THR A 188 -46.35 26.03 -16.57
N LEU A 189 -45.04 26.21 -16.71
CA LEU A 189 -44.41 27.54 -16.79
C LEU A 189 -44.85 28.27 -18.06
N ALA A 190 -44.85 27.59 -19.22
CA ALA A 190 -45.32 28.18 -20.47
C ALA A 190 -46.79 28.65 -20.40
N LYS A 191 -47.66 27.87 -19.75
CA LYS A 191 -49.06 28.28 -19.52
C LYS A 191 -49.17 29.50 -18.59
N LEU A 192 -48.35 29.55 -17.55
CA LEU A 192 -48.30 30.69 -16.63
C LEU A 192 -47.78 31.97 -17.29
N GLU A 193 -46.78 31.85 -18.18
CA GLU A 193 -46.29 32.98 -18.97
C GLU A 193 -47.40 33.54 -19.88
N GLU A 194 -48.13 32.67 -20.58
CA GLU A 194 -49.28 33.08 -21.39
C GLU A 194 -50.37 33.77 -20.53
N ASP A 195 -50.68 33.23 -19.35
CA ASP A 195 -51.65 33.83 -18.42
C ASP A 195 -51.20 35.20 -17.88
N VAL A 196 -49.90 35.39 -17.65
CA VAL A 196 -49.33 36.67 -17.21
C VAL A 196 -49.39 37.70 -18.33
N ASP A 197 -49.01 37.32 -19.56
CA ASP A 197 -49.09 38.21 -20.72
C ASP A 197 -50.53 38.64 -21.01
N ASN A 198 -51.48 37.72 -20.88
CA ASN A 198 -52.90 38.02 -21.02
C ASN A 198 -53.38 39.00 -19.93
N LYS A 199 -52.95 38.83 -18.67
CA LYS A 199 -53.26 39.78 -17.59
C LYS A 199 -52.62 41.15 -17.79
N ILE A 200 -51.39 41.22 -18.31
CA ILE A 200 -50.73 42.49 -18.63
C ILE A 200 -51.55 43.23 -19.69
N LYS A 201 -51.98 42.54 -20.76
CA LYS A 201 -52.85 43.12 -21.79
C LYS A 201 -54.19 43.61 -21.20
N GLU A 202 -54.84 42.82 -20.35
CA GLU A 202 -56.07 43.25 -19.67
C GLU A 202 -55.88 44.47 -18.75
N VAL A 203 -54.69 44.63 -18.15
CA VAL A 203 -54.35 45.78 -17.31
C VAL A 203 -54.06 47.02 -18.17
N ASP A 204 -53.32 46.87 -19.27
CA ASP A 204 -53.06 47.96 -20.23
C ASP A 204 -54.35 48.47 -20.88
N GLU A 205 -55.28 47.57 -21.24
CA GLU A 205 -56.61 47.94 -21.75
C GLU A 205 -57.46 48.71 -20.71
N LYS A 206 -57.23 48.50 -19.41
CA LYS A 206 -57.91 49.25 -18.34
C LYS A 206 -57.24 50.59 -18.01
N LEU A 207 -55.97 50.76 -18.35
CA LEU A 207 -55.18 51.99 -18.10
C LEU A 207 -55.30 53.03 -19.22
N ASN A 208 -55.79 52.63 -20.39
CA ASN A 208 -56.00 53.54 -21.53
C ASN A 208 -57.44 53.37 -22.10
N PRO A 209 -58.46 53.97 -21.46
CA PRO A 209 -59.84 53.94 -21.95
C PRO A 209 -60.07 54.78 -23.21
#